data_AF-A0A6S7JDA1-F1
#
_entry.id   AF-A0A6S7JDA1-F1
#
_cell.length_a   1.000
_cell.length_b   1.000
_cell.length_c   1.000
_cell.angle_alpha   90.00
_cell.angle_beta   90.00
_cell.angle_gamma   90.00
#
_symmetry.space_group_name_H-M   'P 1'
#
loop_
_entity.id
_entity.type
_entity.pdbx_description
1 polymer ?
#
loop_
_entity_poly.entity_id
_entity_poly.type
_entity_poly.pdbx_seq_one_letter_code
_entity_poly.pdbx_strand_id
1 'polypeptide(L)'
;MRCHRLTRVFTATKHFYNIDEPLFILQNGEPLTRALLNANLRELLNILGYAEQEYAPHSFRIGAAITAAAANLPPWLLKTLGRWRSCYELYIRTPGTIISFVPQKLAAVLNP
;
A
#
# COMPACT_ATOMS: atom_id res chain seq x y z
N MET A 1 -29.45 5.60 13.52
CA MET A 1 -28.20 5.36 12.75
C MET A 1 -28.10 3.87 12.45
N ARG A 2 -28.47 3.44 11.23
CA ARG A 2 -28.48 2.02 10.84
C ARG A 2 -27.06 1.65 10.39
N CYS A 3 -26.39 0.84 11.19
CA CYS A 3 -25.16 0.15 10.79
C CYS A 3 -25.52 -0.87 9.72
N HIS A 4 -25.28 -0.54 8.45
CA HIS A 4 -25.34 -1.52 7.38
C HIS A 4 -24.18 -2.49 7.56
N ARG A 5 -24.51 -3.73 7.92
CA ARG A 5 -23.59 -4.87 8.04
C ARG A 5 -22.93 -5.11 6.67
N LEU A 6 -21.67 -4.69 6.53
CA LEU A 6 -20.81 -4.98 5.38
C LEU A 6 -20.41 -6.46 5.42
N THR A 7 -21.27 -7.35 4.91
CA THR A 7 -21.04 -8.80 4.95
C THR A 7 -20.36 -9.37 3.70
N ARG A 8 -19.59 -8.58 2.94
CA ARG A 8 -18.66 -9.12 1.95
C ARG A 8 -17.29 -9.36 2.58
N VAL A 9 -17.26 -10.32 3.50
CA VAL A 9 -16.01 -10.80 4.10
C VAL A 9 -15.33 -11.71 3.09
N PHE A 10 -14.18 -11.30 2.58
CA PHE A 10 -13.29 -12.18 1.84
C PHE A 10 -12.65 -13.16 2.83
N THR A 11 -12.70 -14.45 2.52
CA THR A 11 -12.01 -15.45 3.33
C THR A 11 -10.65 -15.67 2.69
N ALA A 12 -9.58 -15.25 3.38
CA ALA A 12 -8.25 -15.75 3.03
C ALA A 12 -8.22 -17.25 3.36
N THR A 13 -7.96 -18.08 2.37
CA THR A 13 -7.89 -19.53 2.58
C THR A 13 -6.76 -19.83 3.54
N LYS A 14 -7.10 -20.39 4.70
CA LYS A 14 -6.13 -20.86 5.72
C LYS A 14 -5.54 -22.23 5.36
N HIS A 15 -5.79 -22.72 4.13
CA HIS A 15 -5.37 -24.04 3.68
C HIS A 15 -3.91 -23.99 3.24
N PHE A 16 -3.15 -24.94 3.74
CA PHE A 16 -1.72 -25.13 3.53
C PHE A 16 -1.34 -25.04 2.04
N TYR A 17 -0.68 -23.93 1.68
CA TYR A 17 0.19 -23.67 0.53
C TYR A 17 0.10 -24.66 -0.67
N ASN A 18 -1.04 -24.72 -1.35
CA ASN A 18 -1.06 -25.17 -2.74
C ASN A 18 -0.76 -23.95 -3.64
N ILE A 19 0.39 -23.94 -4.30
CA ILE A 19 0.84 -22.80 -5.12
C ILE A 19 -0.05 -22.53 -6.33
N ASP A 20 -0.88 -23.50 -6.71
CA ASP A 20 -1.77 -23.42 -7.87
C ASP A 20 -3.16 -22.86 -7.52
N GLU A 21 -3.44 -22.62 -6.24
CA GLU A 21 -4.74 -22.11 -5.78
C GLU A 21 -4.70 -20.61 -5.45
N PRO A 22 -5.79 -19.88 -5.74
CA PRO A 22 -5.90 -18.47 -5.40
C PRO A 22 -5.98 -18.27 -3.88
N LEU A 23 -5.13 -17.37 -3.36
CA LEU A 23 -5.08 -17.03 -1.92
C LEU A 23 -6.36 -16.36 -1.40
N PHE A 24 -7.06 -15.63 -2.27
CA PHE A 24 -8.29 -14.92 -1.94
C PHE A 24 -9.44 -15.50 -2.75
N ILE A 25 -10.37 -16.13 -2.05
CA ILE A 25 -11.58 -16.69 -2.63
C ILE A 25 -12.83 -16.06 -2.02
N LEU A 26 -13.88 -16.03 -2.81
CA LEU A 26 -15.21 -15.68 -2.40
C LEU A 26 -15.88 -16.86 -1.69
N GLN A 27 -16.97 -16.59 -0.98
CA GLN A 27 -17.72 -17.62 -0.26
C GLN A 27 -18.30 -18.70 -1.18
N ASN A 28 -18.50 -18.38 -2.46
CA ASN A 28 -18.94 -19.33 -3.48
C ASN A 28 -17.78 -20.11 -4.12
N GLY A 29 -16.54 -19.99 -3.62
CA GLY A 29 -15.36 -20.70 -4.10
C GLY A 29 -14.63 -20.02 -5.27
N GLU A 30 -15.19 -18.95 -5.83
CA GLU A 30 -14.59 -18.24 -6.97
C GLU A 30 -13.38 -17.39 -6.54
N PRO A 31 -12.34 -17.25 -7.39
CA PRO A 31 -11.21 -16.36 -7.11
C PRO A 31 -11.64 -14.89 -7.03
N LEU A 32 -11.04 -14.13 -6.12
CA LEU A 32 -11.26 -12.69 -6.05
C LEU A 32 -10.69 -12.00 -7.30
N THR A 33 -11.57 -11.41 -8.10
CA THR A 33 -11.15 -10.65 -9.29
C THR A 33 -10.76 -9.21 -8.95
N ARG A 34 -9.90 -8.61 -9.78
CA ARG A 34 -9.53 -7.19 -9.67
C ARG A 34 -10.75 -6.26 -9.78
N ALA A 35 -11.69 -6.58 -10.66
CA ALA A 35 -12.90 -5.78 -10.86
C ALA A 35 -13.76 -5.76 -9.59
N LEU A 36 -13.94 -6.93 -8.97
CA LEU A 36 -14.68 -7.05 -7.73
C LEU A 36 -13.98 -6.34 -6.57
N LEU A 37 -12.65 -6.48 -6.44
CA LEU A 37 -11.88 -5.73 -5.45
C LEU A 37 -12.06 -4.20 -5.62
N ASN A 38 -11.94 -3.70 -6.84
CA ASN A 38 -12.13 -2.28 -7.13
C ASN A 38 -13.55 -1.79 -6.80
N ALA A 39 -14.57 -2.57 -7.15
CA ALA A 39 -15.96 -2.22 -6.87
C ALA A 39 -16.22 -2.13 -5.36
N ASN A 40 -15.78 -3.13 -4.58
CA ASN A 40 -15.92 -3.11 -3.13
C ASN A 40 -15.13 -1.95 -2.50
N LEU A 41 -13.93 -1.65 -3.01
CA LEU A 41 -13.14 -0.53 -2.51
C LEU A 41 -13.87 0.80 -2.71
N ARG A 42 -14.44 1.03 -3.90
CA ARG A 42 -15.19 2.25 -4.21
C ARG A 42 -16.42 2.40 -3.31
N GLU A 43 -17.18 1.32 -3.16
CA GLU A 43 -18.33 1.29 -2.25
C GLU A 43 -17.94 1.68 -0.82
N LEU A 44 -16.85 1.11 -0.29
CA LEU A 44 -16.35 1.45 1.05
C LEU A 44 -15.92 2.91 1.16
N LEU A 45 -15.22 3.45 0.15
CA LEU A 45 -14.80 4.84 0.12
C LEU A 45 -15.99 5.80 0.08
N ASN A 46 -17.01 5.47 -0.71
CA ASN A 46 -18.25 6.23 -0.77
C ASN A 46 -18.97 6.28 0.59
N ILE A 47 -19.09 5.12 1.26
CA ILE A 47 -19.68 5.02 2.59
C ILE A 47 -18.93 5.88 3.61
N LEU A 48 -17.59 5.96 3.47
CA LEU A 48 -16.73 6.77 4.32
C LEU A 48 -16.69 8.25 3.93
N GLY A 49 -17.39 8.67 2.87
CA GLY A 49 -17.45 10.06 2.41
C GLY A 49 -16.24 10.52 1.59
N TYR A 50 -15.41 9.60 1.09
CA TYR A 50 -14.28 9.92 0.20
C TYR A 50 -14.72 9.96 -1.27
N ALA A 51 -14.00 10.76 -2.07
CA ALA A 51 -14.15 10.79 -3.52
C ALA A 51 -13.60 9.48 -4.14
N GLU A 52 -14.45 8.45 -4.20
CA GLU A 52 -14.08 7.09 -4.63
C GLU A 52 -13.36 7.01 -5.99
N GLN A 53 -13.56 7.99 -6.88
CA GLN A 53 -12.94 8.05 -8.20
C GLN A 53 -11.46 8.43 -8.15
N GLU A 54 -10.99 9.05 -7.05
CA GLU A 54 -9.60 9.44 -6.85
C GLU A 54 -8.72 8.31 -6.31
N TYR A 55 -9.35 7.20 -5.89
CA TYR A 55 -8.64 6.09 -5.26
C TYR A 55 -8.79 4.79 -6.06
N ALA A 56 -7.68 4.06 -6.11
CA ALA A 56 -7.62 2.70 -6.64
C ALA A 56 -6.66 1.89 -5.76
N PRO A 57 -6.60 0.55 -5.90
CA PRO A 57 -5.60 -0.25 -5.18
C PRO A 57 -4.15 0.24 -5.38
N HIS A 58 -3.88 0.91 -6.50
CA HIS A 58 -2.59 1.56 -6.73
C HIS A 58 -2.30 2.68 -5.70
N SER A 59 -3.29 3.51 -5.36
CA SER A 59 -3.17 4.56 -4.34
C SER A 59 -2.77 3.99 -2.98
N PHE A 60 -3.28 2.81 -2.61
CA PHE A 60 -2.88 2.11 -1.38
C PHE A 60 -1.42 1.62 -1.44
N ARG A 61 -0.95 1.17 -2.61
CA ARG A 61 0.48 0.84 -2.79
C ARG A 61 1.37 2.06 -2.66
N ILE A 62 0.94 3.21 -3.17
CA ILE A 62 1.65 4.49 -2.96
C ILE A 62 1.69 4.81 -1.46
N GLY A 63 0.55 4.74 -0.77
CA GLY A 63 0.47 4.95 0.67
C GLY A 63 1.39 4.01 1.45
N ALA A 64 1.43 2.73 1.10
CA ALA A 64 2.35 1.76 1.71
C ALA A 64 3.83 2.12 1.50
N ALA A 65 4.20 2.62 0.31
CA ALA A 65 5.56 3.12 0.06
C ALA A 65 5.89 4.32 0.97
N ILE A 66 4.97 5.28 1.06
CA ILE A 66 5.15 6.48 1.89
C ILE A 66 5.28 6.09 3.37
N THR A 67 4.40 5.21 3.88
CA THR A 67 4.45 4.75 5.27
C THR A 67 5.75 4.01 5.59
N ALA A 68 6.21 3.13 4.71
CA ALA A 68 7.46 2.42 4.89
C ALA A 68 8.68 3.36 4.87
N ALA A 69 8.67 4.40 4.02
CA ALA A 69 9.70 5.42 4.01
C ALA A 69 9.67 6.29 5.28
N ALA A 70 8.47 6.67 5.75
CA ALA A 70 8.30 7.40 7.00
C ALA A 70 8.76 6.60 8.23
N ALA A 71 8.67 5.27 8.16
CA ALA A 71 9.23 4.36 9.16
C ALA A 71 10.77 4.18 9.05
N ASN A 72 11.45 4.96 8.20
CA ASN A 72 12.89 4.90 7.95
C ASN A 72 13.38 3.51 7.49
N LEU A 73 12.54 2.73 6.81
CA LEU A 73 12.97 1.46 6.24
C LEU A 73 13.95 1.73 5.08
N PRO A 74 15.02 0.92 4.95
CA PRO A 74 15.99 1.14 3.91
C PRO A 74 15.38 0.89 2.51
N PRO A 75 15.83 1.61 1.47
CA PRO A 75 15.20 1.55 0.14
C PRO A 75 15.15 0.15 -0.49
N TRP A 76 16.15 -0.69 -0.24
CA TRP A 76 16.17 -2.08 -0.72
C TRP A 76 15.05 -2.93 -0.08
N LEU A 77 14.73 -2.68 1.20
CA LEU A 77 13.67 -3.40 1.91
C LEU A 77 12.29 -2.94 1.40
N LEU A 78 12.11 -1.65 1.17
CA LEU A 78 10.93 -1.11 0.48
C LEU A 78 10.73 -1.79 -0.89
N LYS A 79 11.77 -1.85 -1.72
CA LYS A 79 11.72 -2.54 -3.03
C LYS A 79 11.25 -3.98 -2.89
N THR A 80 11.81 -4.73 -1.94
CA THR A 80 11.44 -6.13 -1.68
C THR A 80 9.99 -6.27 -1.22
N LEU A 81 9.56 -5.48 -0.24
CA LEU A 81 8.21 -5.52 0.31
C LEU A 81 7.15 -5.17 -0.75
N GLY A 82 7.40 -4.11 -1.51
CA GLY A 82 6.47 -3.63 -2.53
C GLY A 82 6.60 -4.32 -3.87
N ARG A 83 7.58 -5.22 -4.05
CA ARG A 83 8.00 -5.78 -5.36
C ARG A 83 8.13 -4.68 -6.43
N TRP A 84 8.66 -3.51 -6.03
CA TRP A 84 8.84 -2.37 -6.93
C TRP A 84 10.17 -2.50 -7.68
N ARG A 85 10.14 -2.27 -8.99
CA ARG A 85 11.36 -2.28 -9.82
C ARG A 85 12.13 -0.96 -9.74
N SER A 86 11.43 0.18 -9.74
CA SER A 86 12.07 1.51 -9.67
C SER A 86 11.11 2.67 -9.31
N CYS A 87 9.80 2.50 -9.45
CA CYS A 87 8.86 3.62 -9.34
C CYS A 87 8.59 4.14 -7.91
N TYR A 88 9.04 3.45 -6.85
CA TYR A 88 8.74 3.86 -5.47
C TYR A 88 9.49 5.12 -5.04
N GLU A 89 10.64 5.41 -5.65
CA GLU A 89 11.43 6.62 -5.41
C GLU A 89 10.63 7.88 -5.78
N LEU A 90 9.74 7.80 -6.77
CA LEU A 90 8.85 8.91 -7.15
C LEU A 90 7.79 9.22 -6.08
N TYR A 91 7.49 8.26 -5.21
CA TYR A 91 6.50 8.42 -4.14
C TYR A 91 7.09 8.97 -2.85
N ILE A 92 8.42 8.82 -2.66
CA ILE A 92 9.12 9.28 -1.45
C ILE A 92 9.65 10.68 -1.72
N ARG A 93 8.93 11.69 -1.24
CA ARG A 93 9.39 13.09 -1.33
C ARG A 93 10.27 13.43 -0.13
N THR A 94 11.55 13.70 -0.39
CA THR A 94 12.46 14.22 0.63
C THR A 94 12.11 15.69 0.93
N PRO A 95 11.80 16.07 2.18
CA PRO A 95 11.58 17.46 2.54
C PRO A 95 12.79 18.33 2.18
N GLY A 96 12.57 19.53 1.65
CA GLY A 96 13.65 20.46 1.30
C GLY A 96 14.57 20.82 2.47
N THR A 97 14.04 20.78 3.69
CA THR A 97 14.78 20.98 4.95
C THR A 97 15.81 19.88 5.22
N ILE A 98 15.52 18.63 4.83
CA ILE A 98 16.50 17.53 4.92
C ILE A 98 17.62 17.79 3.93
N ILE A 99 17.28 18.16 2.69
CA ILE A 99 18.25 18.43 1.61
C ILE A 99 19.22 19.55 2.00
N SER A 100 18.73 20.65 2.58
CA SER A 100 19.58 21.76 3.01
C SER A 100 20.48 21.41 4.21
N PHE A 101 20.10 20.44 5.03
CA PHE A 101 20.89 19.99 6.18
C PHE A 101 22.01 19.00 5.81
N VAL A 102 21.88 18.26 4.71
CA VAL A 102 22.87 17.23 4.30
C VAL A 102 24.30 17.79 4.15
N PRO A 103 24.55 18.92 3.44
CA PRO A 103 25.91 19.43 3.27
C PRO A 103 26.61 19.74 4.58
N GLN A 104 25.90 20.31 5.55
CA GLN A 104 26.44 20.63 6.87
C GLN A 104 26.83 19.36 7.63
N LYS A 105 25.97 18.34 7.60
CA LYS A 105 26.23 17.05 8.24
C LYS A 105 27.42 16.32 7.62
N LEU A 106 27.57 16.38 6.29
CA LEU A 106 28.71 15.78 5.59
C LEU A 106 30.02 16.50 5.92
N ALA A 107 30.02 17.84 5.95
CA ALA A 107 31.19 18.63 6.30
C ALA A 107 31.70 18.34 7.73
N ALA A 108 30.79 18.11 8.67
CA ALA A 108 31.14 17.76 10.05
C ALA A 108 31.77 16.36 10.18
N VAL A 109 31.44 15.41 9.30
CA VAL A 109 32.06 14.08 9.29
C VAL A 109 33.49 14.11 8.72
N LEU A 110 33.75 15.04 7.80
CA LEU A 110 35.05 15.20 7.16
C LEU A 110 36.05 16.01 8.00
N ASN A 111 35.56 16.73 9.02
CA ASN A 111 36.36 17.47 10.00
C ASN A 111 35.94 17.05 11.42
N PRO A 112 36.35 15.86 11.89
CA PRO A 112 36.01 15.37 13.24
C PRO A 112 36.62 16.22 14.36
#